data_AF-A0A923SBA0-F1
#
_entry.id   AF-A0A923SBA0-F1
#
_cell.length_a   1.000
_cell.length_b   1.000
_cell.length_c   1.000
_cell.angle_alpha   90.00
_cell.angle_beta   90.00
_cell.angle_gamma   90.00
#
_symmetry.space_group_name_H-M   'P 1'
#
loop_
_entity.id
_entity.type
_entity.pdbx_description
1 polymer ?
#
loop_
_entity_poly.entity_id
_entity_poly.type
_entity_poly.pdbx_seq_one_letter_code
_entity_poly.pdbx_strand_id
1 'polypeptide(L)'
;MERIWGPVNGFYLAAYAAPVGDGDRFSSYAKVCWSRPDSYWDADCAFKIFGGEHHRSLEGALSAVAMEARNEISYLPRHARTLAEQRRRDHVPVPRLFVTSFFRHRWA
;
A
#
# COMPACT_ATOMS: atom_id res chain seq x y z
N MET A 1 -2.82 12.89 9.68
CA MET A 1 -2.13 11.72 10.25
C MET A 1 -2.04 10.63 9.18
N GLU A 2 -0.92 9.93 9.08
CA GLU A 2 -0.71 8.85 8.10
C GLU A 2 -0.50 7.50 8.79
N ARG A 3 -0.87 6.41 8.11
CA ARG A 3 -0.57 5.05 8.56
C ARG A 3 -0.42 4.11 7.37
N ILE A 4 0.60 3.26 7.43
CA ILE A 4 0.90 2.27 6.40
C ILE A 4 0.70 0.86 6.97
N TRP A 5 -0.05 0.01 6.27
CA TRP A 5 -0.23 -1.41 6.60
C TRP A 5 0.15 -2.30 5.42
N GLY A 6 0.32 -3.59 5.73
CA GLY A 6 0.42 -4.66 4.76
C GLY A 6 1.73 -5.45 4.83
N PRO A 7 1.90 -6.41 3.90
CA PRO A 7 1.04 -6.62 2.73
C PRO A 7 -0.34 -7.25 3.07
N VAL A 8 -1.37 -6.91 2.27
CA VAL A 8 -2.73 -7.48 2.26
C VAL A 8 -3.03 -7.96 0.84
N ASN A 9 -3.17 -9.28 0.64
CA ASN A 9 -3.30 -9.91 -0.69
C ASN A 9 -2.30 -9.40 -1.74
N GLY A 10 -1.04 -9.16 -1.33
CA GLY A 10 0.02 -8.68 -2.21
C GLY A 10 0.16 -7.16 -2.31
N PHE A 11 -0.80 -6.38 -1.78
CA PHE A 11 -0.79 -4.92 -1.82
C PHE A 11 -0.39 -4.30 -0.47
N TYR A 12 0.06 -3.05 -0.47
CA TYR A 12 0.21 -2.23 0.74
C TYR A 12 -0.90 -1.19 0.82
N LEU A 13 -1.23 -0.75 2.02
CA LEU A 13 -2.20 0.29 2.27
C LEU A 13 -1.48 1.48 2.86
N ALA A 14 -1.51 2.63 2.19
CA ALA A 14 -1.17 3.90 2.81
C ALA A 14 -2.45 4.68 3.03
N ALA A 15 -2.78 5.00 4.28
CA ALA A 15 -3.91 5.85 4.59
C ALA A 15 -3.49 7.18 5.18
N TYR A 16 -4.35 8.16 4.96
CA TYR A 16 -4.24 9.51 5.42
C TYR A 16 -5.58 9.98 5.96
N ALA A 17 -5.56 10.65 7.11
CA ALA A 17 -6.70 11.32 7.69
C ALA A 17 -6.39 12.81 7.91
N ALA A 18 -7.34 13.67 7.54
CA ALA A 18 -7.24 15.12 7.62
C ALA A 18 -8.47 15.73 8.30
N PRO A 19 -8.32 16.81 9.07
CA PRO A 19 -9.47 17.58 9.55
C PRO A 19 -10.28 18.16 8.38
N VAL A 20 -11.59 18.29 8.58
CA VAL A 20 -12.53 18.91 7.64
C VAL A 20 -13.10 20.16 8.31
N GLY A 21 -13.19 21.26 7.56
CA GLY A 21 -13.80 22.51 8.04
C GLY A 21 -13.10 23.06 9.29
N ASP A 22 -13.84 23.16 10.38
CA ASP A 22 -13.41 23.66 11.69
C ASP A 22 -12.48 22.69 12.45
N GLY A 23 -12.36 21.45 12.00
CA GLY A 23 -11.46 20.45 12.58
C GLY A 23 -12.10 19.48 13.57
N ASP A 24 -13.42 19.55 13.77
CA ASP A 24 -14.16 18.62 14.66
C ASP A 24 -14.52 17.28 13.99
N ARG A 25 -14.26 17.19 12.68
CA ARG A 25 -14.48 16.02 11.84
C ARG A 25 -13.25 15.74 10.99
N PHE A 26 -13.11 14.48 10.60
CA PHE A 26 -12.00 14.04 9.78
C PHE A 26 -12.48 13.33 8.52
N SER A 27 -11.80 13.61 7.41
CA SER A 27 -11.86 12.83 6.18
C SER A 27 -10.75 11.81 6.16
N SER A 28 -11.04 10.64 5.61
CA SER A 28 -10.06 9.57 5.45
C SER A 28 -9.94 9.10 4.01
N TYR A 29 -8.70 8.80 3.62
CA TYR A 29 -8.35 8.32 2.30
C TYR A 29 -7.34 7.19 2.44
N ALA A 30 -7.38 6.22 1.54
CA ALA A 30 -6.35 5.22 1.39
C ALA A 30 -5.90 5.12 -0.07
N LYS A 31 -4.62 4.83 -0.26
CA LYS A 31 -4.05 4.34 -1.51
C LYS A 31 -3.73 2.87 -1.30
N VAL A 32 -4.26 2.03 -2.18
CA VAL A 32 -3.81 0.65 -2.34
C VAL A 32 -2.60 0.67 -3.25
N CYS A 33 -1.47 0.15 -2.79
CA CYS A 33 -0.16 0.37 -3.37
C CYS A 33 0.48 -0.95 -3.81
N TRP A 34 1.23 -0.91 -4.91
CA TRP A 34 1.94 -2.08 -5.45
C TRP A 34 3.16 -2.46 -4.60
N SER A 35 3.88 -1.47 -4.09
CA SER A 35 5.04 -1.60 -3.21
C SER A 35 4.76 -0.94 -1.86
N ARG A 36 5.62 -1.21 -0.87
CA ARG A 36 5.53 -0.53 0.42
C ARG A 36 5.98 0.93 0.22
N PRO A 37 5.11 1.93 0.41
CA PRO A 37 5.53 3.31 0.30
C PRO A 37 6.15 3.80 1.60
N ASP A 38 6.93 4.87 1.53
CA ASP A 38 7.44 5.59 2.72
C ASP A 38 6.40 6.58 3.27
N SER A 39 5.60 7.18 2.38
CA SER A 39 4.57 8.17 2.70
C SER A 39 3.29 7.92 1.89
N TYR A 40 2.16 8.43 2.37
CA TYR A 40 0.92 8.43 1.59
C TYR A 40 1.07 9.23 0.28
N TRP A 41 1.86 10.30 0.29
CA TRP A 41 1.96 11.26 -0.80
C TRP A 41 2.68 10.67 -2.01
N ASP A 42 3.79 9.97 -1.77
CA ASP A 42 4.69 9.44 -2.80
C ASP A 42 4.38 7.98 -3.21
N ALA A 43 3.29 7.42 -2.67
CA ALA A 43 2.96 6.02 -2.89
C ALA A 43 2.63 5.68 -4.36
N ASP A 44 3.25 4.61 -4.87
CA ASP A 44 2.91 3.98 -6.16
C ASP A 44 1.54 3.29 -6.06
N CYS A 45 0.53 4.02 -6.50
CA CYS A 45 -0.88 3.73 -6.26
C CYS A 45 -1.47 2.86 -7.36
N ALA A 46 -2.03 1.70 -6.98
CA ALA A 46 -2.91 0.90 -7.82
C ALA A 46 -4.28 1.56 -7.96
N PHE A 47 -4.91 1.91 -6.83
CA PHE A 47 -6.20 2.62 -6.78
C PHE A 47 -6.40 3.31 -5.42
N LYS A 48 -7.38 4.21 -5.36
CA LYS A 48 -7.67 5.07 -4.20
C LYS A 48 -9.03 4.73 -3.61
N ILE A 49 -9.13 4.83 -2.30
CA ILE A 49 -10.35 4.64 -1.52
C ILE A 49 -10.64 5.89 -0.71
N PHE A 50 -11.89 6.31 -0.69
CA PHE A 50 -12.39 7.33 0.22
C PHE A 50 -13.16 6.66 1.35
N GLY A 51 -12.77 6.95 2.59
CA GLY A 51 -13.37 6.36 3.79
C GLY A 51 -14.45 7.24 4.44
N GLY A 52 -14.85 8.35 3.82
CA GLY A 52 -15.85 9.29 4.35
C GLY A 52 -15.24 10.52 5.06
N GLU A 53 -16.09 11.50 5.40
CA GLU A 53 -15.72 12.86 5.87
C GLU A 53 -16.27 13.29 7.23
N HIS A 54 -16.89 12.38 7.99
CA HIS A 54 -17.56 12.70 9.26
C HIS A 54 -17.05 11.88 10.44
N HIS A 55 -15.79 11.46 10.39
CA HIS A 55 -15.18 10.73 11.49
C HIS A 55 -14.96 11.64 12.69
N ARG A 56 -15.20 11.13 13.90
CA ARG A 56 -15.06 11.90 15.16
C ARG A 56 -13.63 11.93 15.70
N SER A 57 -12.72 11.15 15.10
CA SER A 57 -11.31 11.09 15.48
C SER A 57 -10.45 10.66 14.31
N LEU A 58 -9.17 11.06 14.33
CA LEU A 58 -8.17 10.62 13.34
C LEU A 58 -8.02 9.09 13.30
N GLU A 59 -7.95 8.44 14.47
CA GLU A 59 -7.84 6.97 14.55
C GLU A 59 -9.09 6.27 14.00
N GLY A 60 -10.29 6.82 14.25
CA GLY A 60 -11.53 6.30 13.69
C GLY A 60 -11.55 6.43 12.16
N ALA A 61 -11.13 7.58 11.63
CA ALA A 61 -11.02 7.82 10.20
C ALA A 61 -10.05 6.82 9.52
N LEU A 62 -8.86 6.64 10.10
CA LEU A 62 -7.87 5.68 9.61
C LEU A 62 -8.37 4.24 9.67
N SER A 63 -9.07 3.87 10.75
CA SER A 63 -9.62 2.52 10.91
C SER A 63 -10.71 2.24 9.88
N ALA A 64 -11.60 3.20 9.64
CA ALA A 64 -12.68 3.09 8.66
C ALA A 64 -12.13 2.88 7.24
N VAL A 65 -11.20 3.73 6.80
CA VAL A 65 -10.66 3.60 5.44
C VAL A 65 -9.78 2.35 5.27
N ALA A 66 -9.12 1.89 6.33
CA ALA A 66 -8.36 0.65 6.30
C ALA A 66 -9.26 -0.59 6.28
N MET A 67 -10.46 -0.53 6.87
CA MET A 67 -11.46 -1.59 6.75
C MET A 67 -12.01 -1.64 5.31
N GLU A 68 -12.40 -0.49 4.75
CA GLU A 68 -12.89 -0.41 3.38
C GLU A 68 -11.85 -0.88 2.37
N ALA A 69 -10.60 -0.43 2.50
CA ALA A 69 -9.55 -0.87 1.60
C ALA A 69 -9.29 -2.39 1.67
N ARG A 70 -9.43 -3.02 2.85
CA ARG A 70 -9.32 -4.48 2.98
C ARG A 70 -10.50 -5.19 2.32
N ASN A 71 -11.71 -4.64 2.45
CA ASN A 71 -12.91 -5.16 1.82
C ASN A 71 -12.78 -5.13 0.29
N GLU A 72 -12.40 -3.99 -0.28
CA GLU A 72 -12.13 -3.84 -1.72
C GLU A 72 -11.06 -4.79 -2.23
N ILE A 73 -9.96 -4.93 -1.50
CA ILE A 73 -8.89 -5.90 -1.83
C ILE A 73 -9.40 -7.35 -1.80
N SER A 74 -10.37 -7.67 -0.95
CA SER A 74 -10.91 -9.03 -0.85
C SER A 74 -11.75 -9.43 -2.06
N TYR A 75 -12.35 -8.47 -2.76
CA TYR A 75 -13.10 -8.69 -4.00
C TYR A 75 -12.21 -8.77 -5.24
N LEU A 76 -10.92 -8.43 -5.13
CA LEU A 76 -10.02 -8.52 -6.27
C LEU A 76 -9.81 -9.99 -6.70
N PRO A 77 -9.81 -10.26 -8.02
CA PRO A 77 -9.56 -11.59 -8.53
C PRO A 77 -8.13 -12.06 -8.21
N ARG A 78 -7.92 -13.38 -8.12
CA ARG A 78 -6.60 -13.98 -7.83
C ARG A 78 -5.46 -13.48 -8.73
N HIS A 79 -5.76 -13.15 -9.98
CA HIS A 79 -4.74 -12.63 -10.91
C HIS A 79 -4.22 -11.26 -10.48
N ALA A 80 -5.05 -10.40 -9.87
CA ALA A 80 -4.62 -9.10 -9.38
C ALA A 80 -3.62 -9.24 -8.22
N ARG A 81 -3.85 -10.19 -7.31
CA ARG A 81 -2.89 -10.57 -6.26
C ARG A 81 -1.56 -11.05 -6.86
N THR A 82 -1.63 -11.92 -7.87
CA THR A 82 -0.42 -12.45 -8.53
C THR A 82 0.39 -11.33 -9.16
N LEU A 83 -0.27 -10.39 -9.84
CA LEU A 83 0.36 -9.21 -10.44
C LEU A 83 1.00 -8.31 -9.37
N ALA A 84 0.31 -8.08 -8.24
CA ALA A 84 0.86 -7.30 -7.13
C ALA A 84 2.10 -7.96 -6.52
N GLU A 85 2.05 -9.27 -6.29
CA GLU A 85 3.20 -10.04 -5.80
C GLU A 85 4.39 -10.01 -6.78
N GLN A 86 4.12 -10.09 -8.09
CA GLN A 86 5.14 -9.96 -9.15
C GLN A 86 5.76 -8.57 -9.16
N ARG A 87 4.95 -7.50 -9.25
CA ARG A 87 5.48 -6.11 -9.23
C ARG A 87 6.30 -5.84 -7.99
N ARG A 88 5.87 -6.34 -6.82
CA ARG A 88 6.65 -6.21 -5.59
C ARG A 88 8.00 -6.91 -5.67
N ARG A 89 8.07 -8.09 -6.29
CA ARG A 89 9.32 -8.83 -6.50
C ARG A 89 10.25 -8.06 -7.46
N ASP A 90 9.70 -7.53 -8.54
CA ASP A 90 10.46 -6.87 -9.59
C ASP A 90 10.93 -5.46 -9.17
N HIS A 91 10.17 -4.78 -8.30
CA HIS A 91 10.53 -3.50 -7.68
C HIS A 91 11.38 -3.65 -6.41
N VAL A 92 11.82 -4.84 -6.02
CA VAL A 92 12.91 -4.94 -5.03
C VAL A 92 14.16 -4.36 -5.70
N PRO A 93 14.72 -3.24 -5.22
CA PRO A 93 16.02 -2.79 -5.71
C PRO A 93 16.99 -3.90 -5.35
N VAL A 94 17.40 -4.67 -6.36
CA VAL A 94 18.30 -5.81 -6.20
C VAL A 94 19.55 -5.32 -5.46
N PRO A 95 19.76 -5.67 -4.17
CA PRO A 95 21.06 -5.45 -3.59
C PRO A 95 21.93 -6.54 -4.17
N ARG A 96 22.67 -6.22 -5.24
CA ARG A 96 23.80 -7.04 -5.73
C ARG A 96 23.53 -8.56 -5.90
N LEU A 97 22.40 -8.98 -6.47
CA LEU A 97 22.28 -10.38 -6.94
C LEU A 97 23.22 -10.71 -8.12
N PHE A 98 24.00 -9.73 -8.58
CA PHE A 98 25.14 -9.91 -9.50
C PHE A 98 26.50 -10.05 -8.80
N VAL A 99 26.57 -10.58 -7.58
CA VAL A 99 27.83 -11.13 -7.05
C VAL A 99 27.54 -12.49 -6.43
N THR A 100 27.33 -13.51 -7.27
CA THR A 100 27.72 -14.91 -6.99
C THR A 100 27.37 -15.89 -8.12
N SER A 101 26.54 -15.52 -9.11
CA SER A 101 26.20 -16.46 -10.20
C SER A 101 27.17 -16.45 -11.41
N PHE A 102 28.07 -15.46 -11.52
CA PHE A 102 28.97 -15.37 -12.69
C PHE A 102 30.38 -15.98 -12.51
N PHE A 103 30.71 -16.56 -11.35
CA PHE A 103 32.04 -17.12 -11.09
C PHE A 103 32.14 -18.66 -11.01
N ARG A 104 31.10 -19.40 -11.43
CA ARG A 104 31.16 -20.88 -11.38
C ARG A 104 31.25 -21.63 -12.71
N HIS A 105 31.30 -20.95 -13.85
CA HIS A 105 31.56 -21.58 -15.14
C HIS A 105 32.48 -20.76 -16.04
N ARG A 106 33.78 -20.74 -15.73
CA ARG A 106 34.86 -20.71 -16.75
C ARG A 106 36.23 -20.85 -16.11
N TRP A 107 36.56 -22.05 -15.67
CA TRP A 107 37.94 -22.58 -15.68
C TRP A 107 37.82 -24.08 -15.94
N ALA A 108 37.73 -24.41 -17.23
CA ALA A 108 38.23 -25.66 -17.77
C ALA A 108 39.60 -25.35 -18.38
#